data_AF-A0A2A2XWE5-F1
#
_entry.id   AF-A0A2A2XWE5-F1
#
_cell.length_a   1.000
_cell.length_b   1.000
_cell.length_c   1.000
_cell.angle_alpha   90.00
_cell.angle_beta   90.00
_cell.angle_gamma   90.00
#
_symmetry.space_group_name_H-M   'P 1'
#
loop_
_entity.id
_entity.type
_entity.pdbx_description
1 polymer ?
#
loop_
_entity_poly.entity_id
_entity_poly.type
_entity_poly.pdbx_seq_one_letter_code
_entity_poly.pdbx_strand_id
1 'polypeptide(L)' 'MALLSLPKPLHLIALKLHAMKNPERLRQGKDLLDILNLVSLCQIGTEGQEFQGILDCYANEEIKNLVLRSIS' A
#
# COMPACT_ATOMS: atom_id res chain seq x y z
N MET A 1 11.65 7.19 -28.47
CA MET A 1 11.90 6.72 -27.09
C MET A 1 10.59 6.82 -26.33
N ALA A 2 9.96 5.70 -25.99
CA ALA A 2 8.75 5.72 -25.19
C ALA A 2 9.14 6.10 -23.76
N LEU A 3 8.62 7.22 -23.27
CA LEU A 3 8.70 7.57 -21.85
C LEU A 3 7.89 6.52 -21.09
N LEU A 4 8.57 5.64 -20.34
CA LEU A 4 7.92 4.79 -19.37
C LEU A 4 7.35 5.70 -18.28
N SER A 5 6.05 5.98 -18.35
CA SER A 5 5.33 6.68 -17.29
C SER A 5 5.38 5.81 -16.03
N LEU A 6 6.34 6.08 -15.16
CA LEU A 6 6.47 5.36 -13.90
C LEU A 6 5.22 5.66 -13.03
N PRO A 7 4.55 4.63 -12.49
CA PRO A 7 3.41 4.84 -11.61
C PRO A 7 3.86 5.58 -10.34
N LYS A 8 3.01 6.49 -9.86
CA LYS A 8 3.25 7.17 -8.58
C LYS A 8 3.35 6.13 -7.45
N PRO A 9 4.16 6.36 -6.39
CA PRO A 9 4.28 5.44 -5.26
C PRO A 9 2.93 5.02 -4.66
N LEU A 10 1.99 5.96 -4.57
CA LEU A 10 0.62 5.71 -4.11
C LEU A 10 -0.15 4.69 -4.98
N HIS A 11 0.06 4.68 -6.30
CA HIS A 11 -0.54 3.67 -7.18
C HIS A 11 0.09 2.28 -6.93
N LEU A 12 1.40 2.21 -6.69
CA LEU A 12 2.06 0.95 -6.35
C LEU A 12 1.52 0.38 -5.03
N ILE A 13 1.29 1.25 -4.04
CA ILE A 13 0.66 0.87 -2.78
C ILE A 13 -0.77 0.37 -3.01
N ALA A 14 -1.58 1.08 -3.79
CA ALA A 14 -2.93 0.65 -4.13
C ALA A 14 -2.97 -0.76 -4.76
N LEU A 15 -2.04 -1.06 -5.68
CA LEU A 15 -1.92 -2.37 -6.29
C LEU A 15 -1.54 -3.46 -5.29
N LYS A 16 -0.61 -3.17 -4.37
CA LYS A 16 -0.22 -4.12 -3.32
C LYS A 16 -1.34 -4.37 -2.31
N LEU A 17 -2.06 -3.32 -1.90
CA LEU A 17 -3.24 -3.44 -1.04
C LEU A 17 -4.33 -4.30 -1.69
N HIS A 18 -4.60 -4.08 -2.98
CA HIS A 18 -5.54 -4.89 -3.72
C HIS A 18 -5.09 -6.36 -3.78
N ALA A 19 -3.79 -6.60 -4.02
CA ALA A 19 -3.24 -7.94 -4.08
C ALA A 19 -3.29 -8.68 -2.73
N MET A 20 -3.15 -7.96 -1.61
CA MET A 20 -3.30 -8.49 -0.26
C MET A 20 -4.71 -8.98 0.06
N LYS A 21 -5.74 -8.62 -0.72
CA LYS A 21 -7.08 -9.22 -0.60
C LYS A 21 -7.06 -10.72 -0.90
N ASN A 22 -6.06 -11.22 -1.61
CA ASN A 22 -5.83 -12.64 -1.76
C ASN A 22 -5.17 -13.20 -0.48
N PRO A 23 -5.81 -14.15 0.24
CA PRO A 23 -5.32 -14.67 1.50
C PRO A 23 -3.96 -15.39 1.40
N GLU A 24 -3.64 -16.00 0.25
CA GLU A 24 -2.33 -16.63 0.05
C GLU A 24 -1.21 -15.59 -0.01
N ARG A 25 -1.47 -14.46 -0.70
CA ARG A 25 -0.52 -13.35 -0.77
C ARG A 25 -0.37 -12.65 0.58
N LEU A 26 -1.48 -12.45 1.29
CA LEU A 26 -1.47 -11.88 2.64
C LEU A 26 -0.57 -12.70 3.58
N ARG A 27 -0.70 -14.04 3.55
CA ARG A 27 0.13 -14.95 4.37
C ARG A 27 1.62 -14.89 4.05
N GLN A 28 1.99 -14.56 2.80
CA GLN A 28 3.40 -14.41 2.43
C GLN A 28 4.03 -13.13 3.01
N GLY A 29 3.23 -12.13 3.40
CA GLY A 29 3.70 -10.90 4.06
C GLY A 29 4.55 -9.95 3.21
N LYS A 30 4.94 -10.35 1.98
CA LYS A 30 5.80 -9.56 1.10
C LYS A 30 5.16 -8.23 0.70
N ASP A 31 3.88 -8.25 0.37
CA ASP A 31 3.15 -7.05 -0.06
C ASP A 31 3.07 -6.02 1.07
N LEU A 32 2.90 -6.45 2.33
CA LEU A 32 2.93 -5.56 3.49
C LEU A 32 4.29 -4.89 3.64
N LEU A 33 5.38 -5.68 3.62
CA LEU A 33 6.74 -5.17 3.74
C LEU A 33 7.07 -4.15 2.64
N ASP A 34 6.67 -4.45 1.41
CA ASP A 34 6.81 -3.51 0.30
C ASP A 34 6.05 -2.20 0.52
N ILE A 35 4.81 -2.25 1.03
CA ILE A 35 4.04 -1.04 1.33
C ILE A 35 4.78 -0.20 2.38
N LEU A 36 5.28 -0.82 3.46
CA LEU A 36 6.05 -0.12 4.49
C LEU A 36 7.31 0.52 3.91
N ASN A 37 8.02 -0.21 3.05
CA ASN A 37 9.21 0.31 2.36
C ASN A 37 8.86 1.48 1.44
N LEU A 38 7.77 1.40 0.67
CA LEU A 38 7.32 2.49 -0.20
C LEU A 38 6.92 3.73 0.60
N VAL A 39 6.21 3.53 1.72
CA VAL A 39 5.85 4.62 2.63
C VAL A 39 7.10 5.31 3.17
N SER A 40 8.08 4.53 3.65
CA SER A 40 9.32 5.05 4.21
C SER A 40 10.21 5.74 3.17
N LEU A 41 10.51 5.05 2.05
CA LEU A 41 11.43 5.56 1.02
C LEU A 41 10.86 6.77 0.26
N CYS A 42 9.54 6.79 0.03
CA CYS A 42 8.89 7.90 -0.66
C CYS A 42 8.33 8.96 0.29
N GLN A 43 8.56 8.85 1.61
CA GLN A 43 8.13 9.81 2.63
C GLN A 43 6.63 10.12 2.53
N ILE A 44 5.81 9.07 2.38
CA ILE A 44 4.37 9.23 2.22
C ILE A 44 3.75 9.56 3.58
N GLY A 45 3.00 10.67 3.64
CA GLY A 45 2.22 11.05 4.81
C GLY A 45 1.06 10.08 5.03
N THR A 46 1.17 9.22 6.04
CA THR A 46 0.21 8.15 6.34
C THR A 46 -1.04 8.65 7.05
N GLU A 47 -0.97 9.82 7.67
CA GLU A 47 -2.09 10.55 8.25
C GLU A 47 -2.82 11.43 7.21
N GLY A 48 -2.27 11.55 6.00
CA GLY A 48 -2.83 12.36 4.93
C GLY A 48 -4.08 11.74 4.30
N GLN A 49 -4.98 12.60 3.80
CA GLN A 49 -6.22 12.17 3.14
C GLN A 49 -5.97 11.28 1.92
N GLU A 50 -4.88 11.48 1.17
CA GLU A 50 -4.55 10.66 0.00
C GLU A 50 -4.26 9.20 0.37
N PHE A 51 -3.41 8.97 1.38
CA PHE A 51 -3.07 7.62 1.82
C PHE A 51 -4.28 6.93 2.46
N GLN A 52 -5.02 7.66 3.30
CA GLN A 52 -6.25 7.16 3.91
C GLN A 52 -7.31 6.80 2.86
N GLY A 53 -7.48 7.64 1.83
CA GLY A 53 -8.41 7.36 0.73
C GLY A 53 -8.02 6.12 -0.07
N ILE A 54 -6.73 5.88 -0.29
CA ILE A 54 -6.26 4.65 -0.95
C ILE A 54 -6.47 3.43 -0.07
N LEU A 55 -6.19 3.51 1.23
CA LEU A 55 -6.51 2.42 2.15
C LEU A 55 -8.00 2.10 2.13
N ASP A 56 -8.87 3.10 2.13
CA ASP A 56 -10.31 2.92 2.12
C ASP A 56 -10.83 2.27 0.83
N CYS A 57 -10.26 2.67 -0.31
CA CYS A 57 -10.71 2.19 -1.62
C CYS A 57 -10.13 0.80 -1.96
N TYR A 58 -8.88 0.52 -1.57
CA TYR A 58 -8.13 -0.64 -2.02
C TYR A 58 -7.84 -1.69 -0.96
N ALA A 59 -8.03 -1.42 0.33
CA ALA A 59 -7.93 -2.42 1.40
C ALA A 59 -9.33 -2.87 1.86
N ASN A 60 -9.41 -4.00 2.57
CA ASN A 60 -10.54 -4.28 3.45
C ASN A 60 -10.17 -3.87 4.89
N GLU A 61 -11.12 -3.93 5.82
CA GLU A 61 -10.88 -3.50 7.21
C GLU A 61 -9.70 -4.25 7.88
N GLU A 62 -9.56 -5.56 7.63
CA GLU A 62 -8.46 -6.35 8.17
C GLU A 62 -7.09 -5.88 7.67
N ILE A 63 -6.95 -5.69 6.36
CA ILE A 63 -5.71 -5.20 5.74
C ILE A 63 -5.43 -3.76 6.17
N LYS A 64 -6.45 -2.90 6.22
CA LYS A 64 -6.32 -1.51 6.67
C LYS A 64 -5.77 -1.45 8.10
N ASN A 65 -6.36 -2.22 9.01
CA ASN A 65 -5.90 -2.30 10.40
C ASN A 65 -4.47 -2.87 10.51
N LEU A 66 -4.14 -3.89 9.72
CA LEU A 66 -2.80 -4.47 9.68
C LEU A 66 -1.75 -3.45 9.25
N VAL A 67 -2.01 -2.73 8.16
CA VAL A 67 -1.10 -1.71 7.62
C VAL A 67 -0.93 -0.56 8.61
N LEU A 68 -2.03 -0.02 9.15
CA LEU A 68 -1.97 1.09 10.12
C LEU A 68 -1.20 0.72 11.39
N ARG A 69 -1.42 -0.49 11.94
CA ARG A 69 -0.67 -1.00 13.10
C ARG A 69 0.82 -1.20 12.84
N SER A 70 1.20 -1.43 11.59
CA SER A 70 2.60 -1.65 11.21
C SER A 70 3.35 -0.34 10.92
N ILE A 71 2.62 0.76 10.77
CA ILE A 71 3.16 2.10 10.47
C ILE A 71 3.18 2.99 11.72
N SER A 72 2.25 2.79 12.67
CA SER A 72 2.30 3.40 14.02
C SER A 72 3.48 2.88 14.83
#